data_AF-A0A1E7H187-F1
#
_entry.id   AF-A0A1E7H187-F1
#
_cell.length_a   1.000
_cell.length_b   1.000
_cell.length_c   1.000
_cell.angle_alpha   90.00
_cell.angle_beta   90.00
_cell.angle_gamma   90.00
#
_symmetry.space_group_name_H-M   'P 1'
#
loop_
_entity.id
_entity.type
_entity.pdbx_description
1 polymer ?
#
loop_
_entity_poly.entity_id
_entity_poly.type
_entity_poly.pdbx_seq_one_letter_code
_entity_poly.pdbx_strand_id
1 'polypeptide(L)'
;MTKKRRVLVFFIMASMMLAVGAEAALVNPGFEDDFTGWTSYGSTAVVSIVTMGDGSGGTTEFSPCAGNKMASITYPAMTGHVTDNYIVQDVVLGPDDNYLNFKFNFWTYDEAPFDNPGFRVEINGETWVSMKAGDIGDGTVGTLNYTDWIGLSIPVSGYYVDEERPAEIRLSFSVGNTGDSQYPSGAFIDATSLTSAAEYQVVPIPAAVLLLGSGLVGVLALGKTRRKSGITGQ
;
A
#
# COMPACT_ATOMS: atom_id res chain seq x y z
N MET A 1 -53.90 -22.10 16.28
CA MET A 1 -53.21 -20.87 15.80
C MET A 1 -53.99 -20.31 14.62
N THR A 2 -54.51 -19.09 14.71
CA THR A 2 -55.40 -18.51 13.70
C THR A 2 -54.66 -18.17 12.41
N LYS A 3 -55.37 -18.18 11.26
CA LYS A 3 -54.80 -17.91 9.92
C LYS A 3 -53.98 -16.60 9.88
N LYS A 4 -54.41 -15.59 10.64
CA LYS A 4 -53.69 -14.30 10.81
C LYS A 4 -52.33 -14.42 11.51
N ARG A 5 -52.18 -15.32 12.50
CA ARG A 5 -50.88 -15.55 13.18
C ARG A 5 -49.86 -16.26 12.29
N ARG A 6 -50.31 -17.09 11.33
CA ARG A 6 -49.40 -17.77 10.39
C ARG A 6 -48.79 -16.81 9.37
N VAL A 7 -49.56 -15.84 8.89
CA VAL A 7 -49.08 -14.82 7.93
C VAL A 7 -48.05 -13.89 8.58
N LEU A 8 -48.27 -13.47 9.83
CA LEU A 8 -47.34 -12.60 10.55
C LEU A 8 -45.98 -13.29 10.81
N VAL A 9 -45.99 -14.55 11.23
CA VAL A 9 -44.75 -15.33 11.45
C VAL A 9 -43.99 -15.54 10.14
N PHE A 10 -44.70 -15.72 9.01
CA PHE A 10 -44.07 -15.85 7.70
C PHE A 10 -43.41 -14.55 7.24
N PHE A 11 -44.04 -13.39 7.49
CA PHE A 11 -43.44 -12.08 7.19
C PHE A 11 -42.22 -11.77 8.06
N ILE A 12 -42.25 -12.12 9.35
CA ILE A 12 -41.10 -11.94 10.25
C ILE A 12 -39.93 -12.82 9.82
N MET A 13 -40.18 -14.10 9.49
CA MET A 13 -39.12 -14.99 8.99
C MET A 13 -38.61 -14.56 7.60
N ALA A 14 -39.47 -14.11 6.70
CA ALA A 14 -39.05 -13.60 5.39
C ALA A 14 -38.23 -12.29 5.52
N SER A 15 -38.56 -11.42 6.49
CA SER A 15 -37.75 -10.22 6.76
C SER A 15 -36.41 -10.53 7.41
N MET A 16 -36.29 -11.63 8.17
CA MET A 16 -35.00 -12.07 8.72
C MET A 16 -34.11 -12.77 7.67
N MET A 17 -34.68 -13.28 6.58
CA MET A 17 -33.93 -13.88 5.47
C MET A 17 -33.39 -12.86 4.45
N LEU A 18 -33.75 -11.58 4.58
CA LEU A 18 -33.28 -10.49 3.70
C LEU A 18 -32.17 -9.64 4.35
N ALA A 19 -31.48 -10.16 5.36
CA ALA A 19 -30.20 -9.61 5.76
C ALA A 19 -29.21 -9.90 4.62
N VAL A 20 -29.19 -9.01 3.62
CA VAL A 20 -28.17 -8.96 2.58
C VAL A 20 -26.85 -8.79 3.34
N GLY A 21 -26.05 -9.85 3.39
CA GLY A 21 -24.71 -9.76 3.95
C GLY A 21 -24.00 -8.63 3.22
N ALA A 22 -23.50 -7.64 3.97
CA ALA A 22 -22.59 -6.67 3.40
C ALA A 22 -21.36 -7.47 2.96
N GLU A 23 -21.25 -7.73 1.65
CA GLU A 23 -20.04 -8.33 1.09
C GLU A 23 -18.89 -7.39 1.41
N ALA A 24 -17.74 -7.97 1.77
CA ALA A 24 -16.53 -7.20 1.90
C ALA A 24 -16.30 -6.42 0.61
N ALA A 25 -16.11 -5.12 0.71
CA ALA A 25 -16.04 -4.30 -0.49
C ALA A 25 -14.84 -3.38 -0.37
N LEU A 26 -13.70 -3.88 -0.81
CA LEU A 26 -12.69 -3.01 -1.38
C LEU A 26 -13.14 -2.66 -2.81
N VAL A 27 -13.50 -1.41 -3.02
CA VAL A 27 -13.97 -0.88 -4.29
C VAL A 27 -12.79 -0.46 -5.14
N ASN A 28 -12.82 -0.87 -6.41
CA ASN A 28 -11.80 -0.54 -7.42
C ASN A 28 -10.35 -0.81 -6.96
N PRO A 29 -10.04 -2.08 -6.59
CA PRO A 29 -8.77 -2.46 -5.97
C PRO A 29 -7.50 -2.16 -6.79
N GLY A 30 -7.63 -2.13 -8.12
CA GLY A 30 -6.55 -1.86 -9.07
C GLY A 30 -6.67 -0.50 -9.77
N PHE A 31 -7.54 0.39 -9.31
CA PHE A 31 -7.69 1.75 -9.87
C PHE A 31 -8.04 1.81 -11.38
N GLU A 32 -8.64 0.76 -11.92
CA GLU A 32 -9.02 0.67 -13.34
C GLU A 32 -10.18 1.63 -13.69
N ASP A 33 -11.04 1.92 -12.71
CA ASP A 33 -12.12 2.91 -12.81
C ASP A 33 -11.79 4.21 -12.08
N ASP A 34 -10.61 4.75 -12.37
CA ASP A 34 -10.06 5.96 -11.76
C ASP A 34 -10.06 5.89 -10.22
N PHE A 35 -10.52 6.93 -9.50
CA PHE A 35 -10.68 6.91 -8.04
C PHE A 35 -12.10 6.51 -7.60
N THR A 36 -12.89 5.80 -8.40
CA THR A 36 -14.20 5.29 -7.94
C THR A 36 -14.03 4.49 -6.66
N GLY A 37 -14.76 4.88 -5.60
CA GLY A 37 -14.67 4.26 -4.27
C GLY A 37 -13.54 4.79 -3.36
N TRP A 38 -12.66 5.63 -3.88
CA TRP A 38 -11.57 6.26 -3.13
C TRP A 38 -11.81 7.76 -2.98
N THR A 39 -11.40 8.31 -1.84
CA THR A 39 -11.31 9.76 -1.65
C THR A 39 -9.86 10.19 -1.75
N SER A 40 -9.54 11.09 -2.67
CA SER A 40 -8.21 11.69 -2.80
C SER A 40 -8.13 13.05 -2.12
N TYR A 41 -7.04 13.30 -1.40
CA TYR A 41 -6.71 14.59 -0.81
C TYR A 41 -5.36 15.06 -1.35
N GLY A 42 -5.31 16.30 -1.81
CA GLY A 42 -4.20 16.86 -2.59
C GLY A 42 -4.69 17.48 -3.89
N SER A 43 -3.80 18.13 -4.64
CA SER A 43 -4.13 18.61 -5.99
C SER A 43 -4.13 17.45 -7.00
N THR A 44 -4.83 17.57 -8.12
CA THR A 44 -4.84 16.53 -9.17
C THR A 44 -3.49 16.32 -9.85
N ALA A 45 -2.56 17.28 -9.73
CA ALA A 45 -1.18 17.14 -10.19
C ALA A 45 -0.33 16.27 -9.25
N VAL A 46 -0.88 15.94 -8.08
CA VAL A 46 -0.18 15.33 -6.94
C VAL A 46 -0.82 14.00 -6.59
N VAL A 47 -2.14 13.88 -6.71
CA VAL A 47 -2.85 12.60 -6.57
C VAL A 47 -3.62 12.34 -7.87
N SER A 48 -3.25 11.28 -8.58
CA SER A 48 -3.76 10.99 -9.92
C SER A 48 -3.80 9.49 -10.23
N ILE A 49 -4.47 9.15 -11.32
CA ILE A 49 -4.47 7.81 -11.89
C ILE A 49 -3.69 7.84 -13.20
N VAL A 50 -2.73 6.94 -13.35
CA VAL A 50 -1.78 6.93 -14.46
C VAL A 50 -1.72 5.56 -15.12
N THR A 51 -1.48 5.53 -16.43
CA THR A 51 -1.23 4.30 -17.19
C THR A 51 0.25 3.98 -17.31
N MET A 52 1.10 4.99 -17.11
CA MET A 52 2.55 4.93 -16.98
C MET A 52 2.94 6.06 -16.03
N GLY A 53 3.70 5.74 -15.00
CA GLY A 53 4.21 6.72 -14.05
C GLY A 53 5.66 7.06 -14.34
N ASP A 54 6.02 8.34 -14.29
CA ASP A 54 7.42 8.72 -14.19
C ASP A 54 7.73 9.12 -12.75
N GLY A 55 8.96 8.86 -12.31
CA GLY A 55 9.40 9.28 -10.98
C GLY A 55 9.59 10.79 -10.85
N SER A 56 9.07 11.64 -11.75
CA SER A 56 9.26 13.11 -11.87
C SER A 56 10.21 13.67 -12.94
N GLY A 57 10.64 12.89 -13.94
CA GLY A 57 11.60 13.40 -14.94
C GLY A 57 11.73 12.65 -16.26
N GLY A 58 10.80 11.75 -16.60
CA GLY A 58 10.72 11.11 -17.92
C GLY A 58 11.88 10.18 -18.35
N THR A 59 12.87 9.87 -17.50
CA THR A 59 13.96 8.93 -17.87
C THR A 59 13.67 7.48 -17.49
N THR A 60 12.83 7.28 -16.48
CA THR A 60 12.41 5.96 -15.99
C THR A 60 10.90 5.94 -15.93
N GLU A 61 10.31 4.97 -16.60
CA GLU A 61 8.86 4.77 -16.62
C GLU A 61 8.51 3.50 -15.85
N PHE A 62 7.44 3.58 -15.06
CA PHE A 62 6.89 2.47 -14.30
C PHE A 62 5.52 2.11 -14.85
N SER A 63 5.38 0.87 -15.30
CA SER A 63 4.08 0.31 -15.69
C SER A 63 3.31 -0.18 -14.47
N PRO A 64 1.97 -0.13 -14.50
CA PRO A 64 1.10 -0.80 -13.53
C PRO A 64 1.50 -2.25 -13.32
N CYS A 65 1.41 -2.73 -12.08
CA CYS A 65 1.76 -4.11 -11.76
C CYS A 65 0.62 -5.10 -12.07
N ALA A 66 -0.60 -4.58 -12.19
CA ALA A 66 -1.79 -5.25 -12.65
C ALA A 66 -2.59 -4.31 -13.56
N GLY A 67 -3.40 -4.88 -14.46
CA GLY A 67 -4.29 -4.08 -15.31
C GLY A 67 -3.56 -3.07 -16.20
N ASN A 68 -4.18 -1.88 -16.38
CA ASN A 68 -3.68 -0.80 -17.24
C ASN A 68 -3.52 0.53 -16.51
N LYS A 69 -3.97 0.63 -15.25
CA LYS A 69 -3.91 1.85 -14.46
C LYS A 69 -3.33 1.58 -13.07
N MET A 70 -2.81 2.62 -12.44
CA MET A 70 -2.37 2.61 -11.05
C MET A 70 -2.60 3.97 -10.41
N ALA A 71 -2.70 4.01 -9.09
CA ALA A 71 -2.71 5.27 -8.36
C ALA A 71 -1.28 5.83 -8.24
N SER A 72 -1.14 7.14 -8.41
CA SER A 72 0.09 7.90 -8.17
C SER A 72 -0.18 8.97 -7.11
N ILE A 73 0.66 8.98 -6.08
CA ILE A 73 0.67 10.01 -5.03
C ILE A 73 2.07 10.61 -5.05
N THR A 74 2.18 11.90 -5.33
CA THR A 74 3.45 12.60 -5.56
C THR A 74 3.53 13.85 -4.73
N TYR A 75 4.59 14.02 -3.97
CA TYR A 75 4.99 15.29 -3.41
C TYR A 75 5.83 16.06 -4.45
N PRO A 76 5.35 17.20 -4.98
CA PRO A 76 6.08 17.94 -5.99
C PRO A 76 7.21 18.76 -5.34
N ALA A 77 8.32 18.94 -6.07
CA ALA A 77 9.35 19.91 -5.71
C ALA A 77 8.82 21.34 -5.88
N MET A 78 8.11 21.85 -4.87
CA MET A 78 7.66 23.25 -4.81
C MET A 78 7.71 23.79 -3.38
N THR A 79 7.96 25.10 -3.27
CA THR A 79 7.95 25.85 -2.00
C THR A 79 6.60 25.72 -1.28
N GLY A 80 6.59 24.94 -0.21
CA GLY A 80 5.45 24.77 0.69
C GLY A 80 5.41 23.35 1.22
N HIS A 81 5.31 23.17 2.53
CA HIS A 81 5.12 21.85 3.13
C HIS A 81 3.76 21.29 2.71
N VAL A 82 3.73 20.43 1.70
CA VAL A 82 2.54 19.66 1.33
C VAL A 82 2.51 18.37 2.17
N THR A 83 2.05 18.47 3.41
CA THR A 83 2.10 17.35 4.36
C THR A 83 1.06 16.26 4.13
N ASP A 84 0.10 16.45 3.23
CA ASP A 84 -1.16 15.70 3.24
C ASP A 84 -1.65 15.26 1.86
N ASN A 85 -0.79 14.59 1.08
CA ASN A 85 -1.22 13.92 -0.15
C ASN A 85 -1.54 12.47 0.15
N TYR A 86 -2.81 12.10 0.03
CA TYR A 86 -3.24 10.75 0.34
C TYR A 86 -4.49 10.34 -0.42
N ILE A 87 -4.69 9.03 -0.53
CA ILE A 87 -5.95 8.40 -0.92
C ILE A 87 -6.46 7.57 0.25
N VAL A 88 -7.76 7.59 0.46
CA VAL A 88 -8.41 6.88 1.55
C VAL A 88 -9.67 6.17 1.08
N GLN A 89 -9.92 4.99 1.63
CA GLN A 89 -11.17 4.27 1.48
C GLN A 89 -11.59 3.68 2.83
N ASP A 90 -12.87 3.82 3.15
CA ASP A 90 -13.49 3.09 4.24
C ASP A 90 -13.92 1.71 3.69
N VAL A 91 -13.39 0.65 4.29
CA VAL A 91 -13.45 -0.72 3.79
C VAL A 91 -14.21 -1.57 4.79
N VAL A 92 -15.30 -2.18 4.34
CA VAL A 92 -16.02 -3.20 5.10
C VAL A 92 -15.32 -4.53 4.90
N LEU A 93 -14.86 -5.15 5.99
CA LEU A 93 -14.23 -6.46 6.01
C LEU A 93 -15.28 -7.56 6.09
N GLY A 94 -15.17 -8.55 5.22
CA GLY A 94 -16.02 -9.74 5.20
C GLY A 94 -15.57 -10.80 6.19
N PRO A 95 -16.38 -11.83 6.41
CA PRO A 95 -16.10 -12.84 7.42
C PRO A 95 -14.82 -13.64 7.18
N ASP A 96 -14.32 -13.70 5.95
CA ASP A 96 -13.14 -14.50 5.60
C ASP A 96 -11.88 -13.64 5.33
N ASP A 97 -11.97 -12.32 5.44
CA ASP A 97 -10.84 -11.44 5.16
C ASP A 97 -9.89 -11.41 6.35
N ASN A 98 -8.68 -11.93 6.14
CA ASN A 98 -7.64 -11.96 7.16
C ASN A 98 -6.47 -11.05 6.81
N TYR A 99 -6.30 -10.72 5.53
CA TYR A 99 -5.20 -9.92 5.03
C TYR A 99 -5.68 -8.85 4.05
N LEU A 100 -5.16 -7.64 4.22
CA LEU A 100 -5.11 -6.61 3.20
C LEU A 100 -3.80 -6.78 2.43
N ASN A 101 -3.87 -7.00 1.13
CA ASN A 101 -2.72 -7.05 0.26
C ASN A 101 -2.69 -5.82 -0.63
N PHE A 102 -1.50 -5.38 -1.00
CA PHE A 102 -1.30 -4.35 -2.02
C PHE A 102 0.11 -4.42 -2.55
N LYS A 103 0.34 -3.80 -3.70
CA LYS A 103 1.67 -3.52 -4.22
C LYS A 103 1.91 -2.02 -4.25
N PHE A 104 3.16 -1.64 -4.00
CA PHE A 104 3.58 -0.25 -4.13
C PHE A 104 4.98 -0.15 -4.73
N ASN A 105 5.28 1.00 -5.30
CA ASN A 105 6.63 1.38 -5.72
C ASN A 105 6.89 2.80 -5.20
N PHE A 106 7.69 2.92 -4.14
CA PHE A 106 8.09 4.21 -3.57
C PHE A 106 9.35 4.70 -4.28
N TRP A 107 9.36 5.98 -4.62
CA TRP A 107 10.48 6.64 -5.28
C TRP A 107 10.76 8.01 -4.67
N THR A 108 12.01 8.44 -4.79
CA THR A 108 12.47 9.75 -4.30
C THR A 108 13.72 10.20 -5.05
N TYR A 109 13.92 11.51 -5.17
CA TYR A 109 15.17 12.13 -5.57
C TYR A 109 15.99 12.64 -4.38
N ASP A 110 15.51 12.43 -3.17
CA ASP A 110 16.07 12.96 -1.94
C ASP A 110 16.92 11.92 -1.19
N GLU A 111 17.52 12.35 -0.08
CA GLU A 111 18.28 11.52 0.85
C GLU A 111 17.84 11.74 2.30
N ALA A 112 18.33 10.89 3.22
CA ALA A 112 18.13 11.16 4.65
C ALA A 112 18.78 12.49 5.07
N PRO A 113 18.13 13.31 5.91
CA PRO A 113 16.95 13.02 6.72
C PRO A 113 15.61 13.46 6.11
N PHE A 114 15.59 13.90 4.86
CA PHE A 114 14.40 14.41 4.18
C PHE A 114 13.45 13.28 3.78
N ASP A 115 12.27 13.65 3.28
CA ASP A 115 11.17 12.72 3.02
C ASP A 115 10.89 11.81 4.23
N ASN A 116 10.76 12.39 5.42
CA ASN A 116 10.39 11.65 6.61
C ASN A 116 8.93 11.95 6.98
N PRO A 117 7.99 11.01 6.83
CA PRO A 117 8.20 9.58 6.60
C PRO A 117 8.18 9.15 5.13
N GLY A 118 8.07 10.05 4.15
CA GLY A 118 8.14 9.69 2.73
C GLY A 118 6.83 9.03 2.30
N PHE A 119 6.77 7.70 2.28
CA PHE A 119 5.56 6.93 2.03
C PHE A 119 5.03 6.28 3.33
N ARG A 120 3.71 6.34 3.54
CA ARG A 120 3.03 5.63 4.66
C ARG A 120 1.79 4.88 4.20
N VAL A 121 1.53 3.79 4.91
CA VAL A 121 0.26 3.06 4.87
C VAL A 121 -0.34 3.03 6.27
N GLU A 122 -1.59 3.45 6.39
CA GLU A 122 -2.28 3.58 7.67
C GLU A 122 -3.61 2.83 7.64
N ILE A 123 -3.94 2.19 8.76
CA ILE A 123 -5.26 1.58 8.99
C ILE A 123 -5.83 2.18 10.28
N ASN A 124 -7.00 2.80 10.20
CA ASN A 124 -7.63 3.49 11.34
C ASN A 124 -6.72 4.55 11.99
N GLY A 125 -5.84 5.17 11.19
CA GLY A 125 -4.86 6.16 11.66
C GLY A 125 -3.62 5.57 12.34
N GLU A 126 -3.49 4.25 12.40
CA GLU A 126 -2.28 3.57 12.86
C GLU A 126 -1.34 3.31 11.67
N THR A 127 -0.09 3.73 11.77
CA THR A 127 0.92 3.48 10.73
C THR A 127 1.41 2.03 10.75
N TRP A 128 1.19 1.33 9.64
CA TRP A 128 1.68 -0.04 9.42
C TRP A 128 2.96 -0.10 8.59
N VAL A 129 3.11 0.83 7.65
CA VAL A 129 4.28 0.94 6.78
C VAL A 129 4.71 2.39 6.77
N SER A 130 6.02 2.62 6.87
CA SER A 130 6.65 3.94 6.77
C SER A 130 7.99 3.76 6.08
N MET A 131 8.24 4.49 4.98
CA MET A 131 9.49 4.43 4.22
C MET A 131 9.97 5.83 3.85
N LYS A 132 11.11 6.23 4.42
CA LYS A 132 11.75 7.52 4.13
C LYS A 132 12.76 7.40 2.99
N ALA A 133 13.21 8.52 2.44
CA ALA A 133 14.21 8.51 1.36
C ALA A 133 15.47 7.71 1.70
N GLY A 134 15.99 7.87 2.93
CA GLY A 134 17.16 7.12 3.39
C GLY A 134 16.98 5.61 3.54
N ASP A 135 15.76 5.08 3.43
CA ASP A 135 15.53 3.63 3.46
C ASP A 135 15.76 2.99 2.07
N ILE A 136 15.71 3.78 1.00
CA ILE A 136 15.79 3.31 -0.39
C ILE A 136 16.92 3.95 -1.19
N GLY A 137 17.46 5.08 -0.73
CA GLY A 137 18.54 5.80 -1.39
C GLY A 137 19.95 5.33 -1.03
N ASP A 138 20.89 5.57 -1.93
CA ASP A 138 22.32 5.34 -1.72
C ASP A 138 23.05 6.50 -1.03
N GLY A 139 22.32 7.56 -0.67
CA GLY A 139 22.86 8.82 -0.14
C GLY A 139 23.28 9.82 -1.23
N THR A 140 22.77 9.67 -2.46
CA THR A 140 23.00 10.62 -3.55
C THR A 140 21.75 11.44 -3.85
N VAL A 141 21.78 12.71 -3.44
CA VAL A 141 20.74 13.70 -3.76
C VAL A 141 20.62 13.94 -5.26
N GLY A 142 19.39 14.14 -5.74
CA GLY A 142 19.08 14.45 -7.13
C GLY A 142 19.17 13.26 -8.08
N THR A 143 19.37 12.05 -7.54
CA THR A 143 19.31 10.79 -8.30
C THR A 143 18.03 10.06 -7.93
N LEU A 144 17.31 9.57 -8.95
CA LEU A 144 16.10 8.79 -8.74
C LEU A 144 16.45 7.47 -8.06
N ASN A 145 15.98 7.30 -6.83
CA ASN A 145 15.97 6.06 -6.07
C ASN A 145 14.54 5.52 -6.00
N TYR A 146 14.36 4.21 -6.07
CA TYR A 146 13.04 3.58 -6.04
C TYR A 146 13.10 2.13 -5.55
N THR A 147 11.98 1.60 -5.08
CA THR A 147 11.89 0.26 -4.47
C THR A 147 11.68 -0.89 -5.45
N ASP A 148 11.36 -0.58 -6.71
CA ASP A 148 10.57 -1.46 -7.60
C ASP A 148 9.21 -1.81 -6.97
N TRP A 149 8.41 -2.63 -7.65
CA TRP A 149 7.14 -3.12 -7.11
C TRP A 149 7.36 -4.09 -5.95
N ILE A 150 7.02 -3.65 -4.73
CA ILE A 150 6.98 -4.47 -3.52
C ILE A 150 5.53 -4.82 -3.20
N GLY A 151 5.26 -6.10 -2.96
CA GLY A 151 3.96 -6.57 -2.43
C GLY A 151 4.01 -6.74 -0.92
N LEU A 152 2.98 -6.28 -0.21
CA LEU A 152 2.84 -6.44 1.24
C LEU A 152 1.46 -7.01 1.59
N SER A 153 1.43 -7.79 2.66
CA SER A 153 0.21 -8.31 3.28
C SER A 153 0.13 -7.85 4.74
N ILE A 154 -0.89 -7.05 5.07
CA ILE A 154 -1.18 -6.57 6.41
C ILE A 154 -2.28 -7.45 7.04
N PRO A 155 -2.05 -8.10 8.19
CA PRO A 155 -3.10 -8.83 8.87
C PRO A 155 -4.19 -7.88 9.38
N VAL A 156 -5.44 -8.08 8.95
CA VAL A 156 -6.60 -7.27 9.36
C VAL A 156 -7.54 -8.01 10.32
N SER A 157 -7.23 -9.26 10.64
CA SER A 157 -8.04 -10.08 11.55
C SER A 157 -8.14 -9.54 12.99
N GLY A 158 -7.24 -8.64 13.38
CA GLY A 158 -7.30 -7.95 14.67
C GLY A 158 -8.37 -6.85 14.77
N TYR A 159 -8.97 -6.43 13.65
CA TYR A 159 -9.98 -5.36 13.63
C TYR A 159 -11.42 -5.86 13.83
N TYR A 160 -11.64 -7.17 13.92
CA TYR A 160 -12.94 -7.72 14.27
C TYR A 160 -13.20 -7.54 15.77
N VAL A 161 -14.19 -6.71 16.10
CA VAL A 161 -14.57 -6.41 17.49
C VAL A 161 -15.34 -7.56 18.13
N ASP A 162 -16.16 -8.26 17.35
CA ASP A 162 -16.98 -9.39 17.80
C ASP A 162 -16.83 -10.59 16.84
N GLU A 163 -17.14 -11.80 17.31
CA GLU A 163 -17.18 -13.02 16.48
C GLU A 163 -18.25 -12.93 15.36
N GLU A 164 -19.21 -12.00 15.47
CA GLU A 164 -20.25 -11.71 14.48
C GLU A 164 -19.83 -10.52 13.56
N ARG A 165 -19.04 -10.82 12.53
CA ARG A 165 -18.48 -9.85 11.54
C ARG A 165 -19.58 -9.30 10.60
N PRO A 166 -19.64 -7.98 10.29
CA PRO A 166 -18.54 -7.25 9.64
C PRO A 166 -17.88 -6.15 10.49
N ALA A 167 -16.59 -5.91 10.24
CA ALA A 167 -15.82 -4.79 10.79
C ALA A 167 -15.53 -3.76 9.68
N GLU A 168 -15.37 -2.49 10.06
CA GLU A 168 -15.01 -1.42 9.14
C GLU A 168 -13.62 -0.91 9.49
N ILE A 169 -12.76 -0.76 8.47
CA ILE A 169 -11.44 -0.15 8.61
C ILE A 169 -11.32 1.03 7.66
N ARG A 170 -10.53 2.03 8.05
CA ARG A 170 -10.15 3.14 7.19
C ARG A 170 -8.73 2.93 6.68
N LEU A 171 -8.58 2.60 5.41
CA LEU A 171 -7.29 2.40 4.75
C LEU A 171 -6.82 3.69 4.09
N SER A 172 -5.59 4.11 4.38
CA SER A 172 -4.96 5.30 3.78
C SER A 172 -3.57 4.97 3.22
N PHE A 173 -3.28 5.47 2.03
CA PHE A 173 -1.94 5.56 1.46
C PHE A 173 -1.56 7.03 1.35
N SER A 174 -0.40 7.40 1.87
CA SER A 174 0.05 8.80 1.84
C SER A 174 1.51 8.95 1.44
N VAL A 175 1.80 10.07 0.78
CA VAL A 175 3.17 10.52 0.54
C VAL A 175 3.33 11.94 1.07
N GLY A 176 4.42 12.19 1.78
CA GLY A 176 4.75 13.51 2.28
C GLY A 176 6.24 13.67 2.53
N ASN A 177 6.71 14.91 2.36
CA ASN A 177 8.07 15.31 2.66
C ASN A 177 8.09 16.22 3.89
N THR A 178 9.07 16.02 4.77
CA THR A 178 9.41 16.97 5.83
C THR A 178 10.84 17.45 5.67
N GLY A 179 11.04 18.76 5.75
CA GLY A 179 12.36 19.36 5.93
C GLY A 179 12.96 20.06 4.72
N ASP A 180 12.46 19.82 3.50
CA ASP A 180 12.89 20.58 2.32
C ASP A 180 11.77 20.70 1.25
N SER A 181 12.10 21.34 0.13
CA SER A 181 11.18 21.54 -0.99
C SER A 181 11.87 21.39 -2.35
N GLN A 182 13.07 20.79 -2.37
CA GLN A 182 13.92 20.78 -3.56
C GLN A 182 13.69 19.53 -4.40
N TYR A 183 13.46 18.39 -3.76
CA TYR A 183 13.36 17.11 -4.45
C TYR A 183 11.97 16.49 -4.28
N PRO A 184 11.40 15.94 -5.37
CA PRO A 184 10.12 15.27 -5.30
C PRO A 184 10.29 13.84 -4.78
N SER A 185 9.20 13.34 -4.20
CA SER A 185 9.04 11.95 -3.83
C SER A 185 7.62 11.50 -4.14
N GLY A 186 7.41 10.21 -4.29
CA GLY A 186 6.12 9.68 -4.68
C GLY A 186 6.01 8.19 -4.51
N ALA A 187 4.79 7.70 -4.59
CA ALA A 187 4.49 6.28 -4.57
C ALA A 187 3.46 5.96 -5.64
N PHE A 188 3.65 4.82 -6.29
CA PHE A 188 2.62 4.15 -7.06
C PHE A 188 1.98 3.07 -6.20
N ILE A 189 0.66 2.91 -6.29
CA ILE A 189 -0.12 1.91 -5.56
C ILE A 189 -1.02 1.17 -6.55
N ASP A 190 -1.07 -0.15 -6.43
CA ASP A 190 -1.82 -1.02 -7.33
C ASP A 190 -2.07 -2.41 -6.69
N ALA A 191 -2.92 -3.22 -7.31
CA ALA A 191 -3.24 -4.60 -6.95
C ALA A 191 -3.64 -4.78 -5.48
N THR A 192 -4.46 -3.87 -4.96
CA THR A 192 -5.00 -3.94 -3.59
C THR A 192 -6.00 -5.10 -3.51
N SER A 193 -6.05 -5.88 -2.43
CA SER A 193 -7.01 -6.97 -2.30
C SER A 193 -7.27 -7.33 -0.84
N LEU A 194 -8.43 -7.96 -0.58
CA LEU A 194 -8.72 -8.61 0.69
C LEU A 194 -8.77 -10.12 0.47
N THR A 195 -8.07 -10.88 1.30
CA THR A 195 -7.96 -12.34 1.17
C THR A 195 -7.93 -13.04 2.51
N SER A 196 -8.23 -14.34 2.50
CA SER A 196 -8.12 -15.20 3.69
C SER A 196 -6.69 -15.60 4.04
N ALA A 197 -5.75 -15.46 3.10
CA ALA A 197 -4.34 -15.80 3.26
C ALA A 197 -3.43 -14.72 2.66
N ALA A 198 -2.28 -14.48 3.27
CA ALA A 198 -1.30 -13.54 2.77
C ALA A 198 -0.79 -13.94 1.37
N GLU A 199 -0.82 -13.00 0.44
CA GLU A 199 -0.28 -13.20 -0.92
C GLU A 199 1.21 -12.83 -1.01
N TYR A 200 1.67 -11.95 -0.13
CA TYR A 200 3.02 -11.38 -0.16
C TYR A 200 3.73 -11.47 1.19
N GLN A 201 4.81 -10.70 1.34
CA GLN A 201 5.50 -10.58 2.62
C GLN A 201 4.57 -9.99 3.68
N VAL A 202 4.39 -10.74 4.76
CA VAL A 202 3.55 -10.31 5.88
C VAL A 202 4.25 -9.21 6.67
N VAL A 203 3.57 -8.08 6.84
CA VAL A 203 4.00 -7.02 7.74
C VAL A 203 3.59 -7.43 9.17
N PRO A 204 4.54 -7.57 10.12
CA PRO A 204 4.20 -7.88 11.49
C PRO A 204 3.27 -6.81 12.09
N ILE A 205 2.35 -7.22 12.95
CA ILE A 205 1.45 -6.30 13.67
C ILE A 205 2.30 -5.25 14.41
N PRO A 206 1.98 -3.93 14.34
CA PRO A 206 2.78 -2.88 14.95
C PRO A 206 2.74 -2.97 16.48
N ALA A 207 3.63 -3.76 17.08
CA ALA A 207 3.90 -3.70 18.51
C ALA A 207 5.08 -2.73 18.83
N ALA A 208 5.31 -1.73 17.97
CA ALA A 208 6.57 -0.96 17.80
C ALA A 208 7.60 -1.64 16.89
N VAL A 209 7.29 -1.78 15.59
CA VAL A 209 8.27 -2.21 14.57
C VAL A 209 9.06 -1.01 14.05
N LEU A 210 10.04 -0.60 14.86
CA LEU A 210 11.27 0.04 14.40
C LEU A 210 12.21 -1.08 13.98
N LEU A 211 12.37 -1.34 12.67
CA LEU A 211 13.56 -1.91 11.99
C LEU A 211 13.18 -2.54 10.64
N LEU A 212 13.10 -1.73 9.59
CA LEU A 212 13.52 -2.18 8.25
C LEU A 212 14.63 -1.28 7.67
N GLY A 213 15.20 -0.39 8.50
CA GLY A 213 16.46 0.26 8.19
C GLY A 213 17.63 -0.67 8.49
N SER A 214 18.45 -0.95 7.48
CA SER A 214 19.84 -1.44 7.52
C SER A 214 20.18 -2.95 7.48
N GLY A 215 19.26 -3.86 7.18
CA GLY A 215 19.55 -5.32 7.29
C GLY A 215 19.56 -6.17 6.02
N LEU A 216 18.89 -5.77 4.94
CA LEU A 216 18.52 -6.70 3.85
C LEU A 216 19.25 -6.44 2.51
N VAL A 217 20.44 -5.86 2.56
CA VAL A 217 21.40 -5.87 1.43
C VAL A 217 22.57 -6.78 1.80
N GLY A 218 22.44 -8.10 1.56
CA GLY A 218 23.51 -9.01 1.99
C GLY A 218 23.42 -10.49 1.62
N VAL A 219 22.58 -10.94 0.67
CA VAL A 219 22.48 -12.38 0.34
C VAL A 219 22.74 -12.75 -1.14
N LEU A 220 23.19 -11.82 -2.00
CA LEU A 220 23.53 -12.15 -3.40
C LEU A 220 25.02 -12.17 -3.78
N ALA A 221 25.94 -12.22 -2.82
CA ALA A 221 27.40 -12.23 -3.12
C ALA A 221 28.22 -13.37 -2.48
N LEU A 222 27.63 -14.55 -2.25
CA LEU A 222 28.38 -15.76 -1.85
C LEU A 222 28.21 -16.86 -2.89
N GLY A 223 28.92 -16.71 -4.01
CA GLY A 223 28.86 -17.66 -5.11
C GLY A 223 30.05 -17.60 -6.07
N LYS A 224 31.29 -17.53 -5.58
CA LYS A 224 32.45 -17.85 -6.42
C LYS A 224 33.66 -18.38 -5.64
N THR A 225 33.52 -19.61 -5.16
CA THR A 225 34.65 -20.40 -4.68
C THR A 225 35.43 -20.99 -5.86
N ARG A 226 36.67 -20.51 -6.01
CA ARG A 226 37.88 -21.10 -6.62
C ARG A 226 37.77 -22.35 -7.51
N ARG A 227 38.51 -22.31 -8.64
CA ARG A 227 39.37 -23.43 -9.07
C ARG A 227 40.79 -22.95 -9.38
N LYS A 228 41.74 -23.51 -8.63
CA LYS A 228 43.20 -23.54 -8.88
C LYS A 228 43.50 -24.72 -9.80
N SER A 229 44.36 -24.53 -10.80
CA SER A 229 45.15 -25.55 -11.53
C SER A 229 45.98 -24.79 -12.57
N GLY A 230 47.29 -24.95 -12.79
CA GLY A 230 48.38 -25.82 -12.34
C GLY A 230 49.68 -25.20 -12.94
N ILE A 231 50.81 -25.16 -12.22
CA ILE A 231 52.01 -26.02 -12.39
C ILE A 231 52.35 -26.42 -13.85
N THR A 232 53.42 -25.81 -14.38
CA THR A 232 54.59 -26.28 -15.21
C THR A 232 54.93 -25.21 -16.25
N GLY A 233 56.15 -24.85 -16.61
CA GLY A 233 57.51 -25.27 -16.30
C GLY A 233 58.41 -24.69 -17.41
N GLN A 234 59.53 -24.06 -17.03
CA GLN A 234 60.83 -23.89 -17.71
C GLN A 234 61.54 -22.64 -17.16
#